data_AF-A0A837KSN5-F1
#
_entry.id   AF-A0A837KSN5-F1
#
_cell.length_a   1.000
_cell.length_b   1.000
_cell.length_c   1.000
_cell.angle_alpha   90.00
_cell.angle_beta   90.00
_cell.angle_gamma   90.00
#
_symmetry.space_group_name_H-M   'P 1'
#
loop_
_entity.id
_entity.type
_entity.pdbx_description
1 polymer ?
#
loop_
_entity_poly.entity_id
_entity_poly.type
_entity_poly.pdbx_seq_one_letter_code
_entity_poly.pdbx_strand_id
1 'polypeptide(L)'
;MNRYYGLFIGTAIPFKHLKKIIRKFNYAYYGKASPERQQDFIEIIPEFHIRHSDYPHTMLECIMVEPAYLNRFLEIINNLDFTFILCQYRHGHFQTIMNGIEYSVTSYRSLEDVVYLLLEDEDDIEGKFAKKLRTLPLEKQFASAPGIKTSEEYQHLLDTWVKDVLTYPAKNA
;
A
#
# COMPACT_ATOMS: atom_id res chain seq x y z
N MET A 1 -9.90 18.85 -2.76
CA MET A 1 -9.01 17.97 -3.55
C MET A 1 -9.26 16.55 -3.10
N ASN A 2 -9.58 15.65 -4.04
CA ASN A 2 -9.84 14.25 -3.71
C ASN A 2 -8.50 13.54 -3.55
N ARG A 3 -8.21 13.06 -2.34
CA ARG A 3 -6.97 12.39 -2.00
C ARG A 3 -7.19 10.90 -1.85
N TYR A 4 -6.23 10.11 -2.31
CA TYR A 4 -6.20 8.66 -2.17
C TYR A 4 -4.78 8.19 -1.93
N TYR A 5 -4.64 7.01 -1.33
CA TYR A 5 -3.38 6.29 -1.35
C TYR A 5 -3.34 5.36 -2.56
N GLY A 6 -2.20 5.30 -3.23
CA GLY A 6 -1.90 4.30 -4.24
C GLY A 6 -0.99 3.26 -3.63
N LEU A 7 -1.53 2.12 -3.24
CA LEU A 7 -0.80 1.04 -2.59
C LEU A 7 -0.17 0.15 -3.66
N PHE A 8 1.16 0.16 -3.73
CA PHE A 8 1.96 -0.63 -4.66
C PHE A 8 2.56 -1.84 -3.95
N ILE A 9 2.10 -3.03 -4.31
CA ILE A 9 2.45 -4.31 -3.68
C ILE A 9 3.08 -5.21 -4.75
N GLY A 10 4.27 -5.74 -4.50
CA GLY A 10 4.92 -6.62 -5.48
C GLY A 10 6.24 -7.21 -5.02
N THR A 11 6.75 -8.13 -5.82
CA THR A 11 8.10 -8.69 -5.65
C THR A 11 9.17 -7.82 -6.30
N ALA A 12 8.83 -7.11 -7.38
CA ALA A 12 9.70 -6.14 -8.04
C ALA A 12 8.86 -5.04 -8.70
N ILE A 13 9.21 -3.77 -8.46
CA ILE A 13 8.56 -2.64 -9.13
C ILE A 13 9.52 -2.06 -10.18
N PRO A 14 9.09 -1.89 -11.44
CA PRO A 14 9.89 -1.24 -12.46
C PRO A 14 9.92 0.28 -12.23
N PHE A 15 10.60 0.75 -11.17
CA PHE A 15 10.59 2.14 -10.71
C PHE A 15 10.92 3.16 -11.80
N LYS A 16 11.85 2.84 -12.71
CA LYS A 16 12.16 3.72 -13.86
C LYS A 16 10.94 3.94 -14.77
N HIS A 17 10.19 2.88 -15.05
CA HIS A 17 8.96 2.94 -15.85
C HIS A 17 7.84 3.64 -15.07
N LEU A 18 7.65 3.28 -13.81
CA LEU A 18 6.66 3.91 -12.93
C LEU A 18 6.89 5.42 -12.84
N LYS A 19 8.12 5.86 -12.59
CA LYS A 19 8.50 7.28 -12.54
C LYS A 19 8.23 8.00 -13.85
N LYS A 20 8.45 7.34 -15.00
CA LYS A 20 8.13 7.91 -16.32
C LYS A 20 6.63 8.09 -16.51
N ILE A 21 5.82 7.12 -16.05
CA ILE A 21 4.36 7.20 -16.06
C ILE A 21 3.89 8.36 -15.17
N ILE A 22 4.31 8.39 -13.90
CA ILE A 22 3.95 9.45 -12.94
C ILE A 22 4.26 10.84 -13.50
N ARG A 23 5.48 11.04 -14.02
CA ARG A 23 5.89 12.31 -14.63
C ARG A 23 4.99 12.73 -15.77
N LYS A 24 4.51 11.80 -16.61
CA LYS A 24 3.62 12.13 -17.72
C LYS A 24 2.29 12.74 -17.24
N PHE A 25 1.71 12.20 -16.18
CA PHE A 25 0.50 12.73 -15.57
C PHE A 25 0.78 14.05 -14.83
N ASN A 26 1.86 14.12 -14.06
CA ASN A 26 2.25 15.33 -13.33
C ASN A 26 2.62 16.50 -14.27
N TYR A 27 3.26 16.27 -15.42
CA TYR A 27 3.51 17.34 -16.39
C TYR A 27 2.21 17.93 -16.95
N ALA A 28 1.21 17.10 -17.22
CA ALA A 28 -0.10 17.56 -17.66
C ALA A 28 -0.78 18.41 -16.57
N TYR A 29 -0.59 18.06 -15.29
CA TYR A 29 -1.00 18.87 -14.15
C TYR A 29 -0.23 20.19 -14.07
N TYR A 30 1.11 20.18 -14.02
CA TYR A 30 1.92 21.40 -13.86
C TYR A 30 1.72 22.40 -15.00
N GLY A 31 1.46 21.93 -16.23
CA GLY A 31 1.10 22.81 -17.35
C GLY A 31 -0.26 23.49 -17.22
N LYS A 32 -1.09 23.06 -16.26
CA LYS A 32 -2.47 23.53 -16.02
C LYS A 32 -2.72 24.02 -14.59
N ALA A 33 -1.75 23.83 -13.69
CA ALA A 33 -1.88 24.05 -12.26
C ALA A 33 -1.82 25.55 -11.93
N SER A 34 -2.93 26.26 -12.12
CA SER A 34 -3.18 27.47 -11.33
C SER A 34 -3.67 27.04 -9.94
N PRO A 35 -3.48 27.86 -8.89
CA PRO A 35 -4.04 27.60 -7.56
C PRO A 35 -5.55 27.29 -7.58
N GLU A 36 -6.30 27.90 -8.51
CA GLU A 36 -7.76 27.71 -8.63
C GLU A 36 -8.16 26.33 -9.14
N ARG A 37 -7.27 25.67 -9.89
CA ARG A 37 -7.53 24.38 -10.54
C ARG A 37 -7.04 23.18 -9.77
N GLN A 38 -6.34 23.36 -8.64
CA GLN A 38 -5.82 22.24 -7.84
C GLN A 38 -6.93 21.29 -7.37
N GLN A 39 -8.13 21.82 -7.12
CA GLN A 39 -9.29 21.03 -6.72
C GLN A 39 -9.86 20.14 -7.82
N ASP A 40 -9.54 20.40 -9.10
CA ASP A 40 -10.01 19.63 -10.26
C ASP A 40 -9.26 18.30 -10.43
N PHE A 41 -8.22 18.07 -9.62
CA PHE A 41 -7.37 16.90 -9.71
C PHE A 41 -7.58 15.95 -8.53
N ILE A 42 -7.36 14.68 -8.83
CA ILE A 42 -7.20 13.61 -7.87
C ILE A 42 -5.72 13.52 -7.52
N GLU A 43 -5.40 13.61 -6.23
CA GLU A 43 -4.06 13.38 -5.70
C GLU A 43 -3.96 11.94 -5.21
N ILE A 44 -3.01 11.19 -5.77
CA ILE A 44 -2.70 9.83 -5.34
C ILE A 44 -1.32 9.84 -4.69
N ILE A 45 -1.27 9.53 -3.41
CA ILE A 45 -0.04 9.45 -2.62
C ILE A 45 0.50 8.02 -2.75
N PRO A 46 1.68 7.82 -3.36
CA PRO A 46 2.20 6.48 -3.58
C PRO A 46 2.79 5.89 -2.29
N GLU A 47 2.33 4.69 -1.92
CA GLU A 47 2.88 3.90 -0.81
C GLU A 47 3.38 2.55 -1.31
N PHE A 48 4.59 2.17 -0.92
CA PHE A 48 5.32 1.02 -1.47
C PHE A 48 5.60 -0.02 -0.42
N HIS A 49 5.11 -1.25 -0.65
CA HIS A 49 5.37 -2.41 0.20
C HIS A 49 5.95 -3.53 -0.66
N ILE A 50 7.28 -3.64 -0.66
CA ILE A 50 8.05 -4.43 -1.63
C ILE A 50 9.04 -5.34 -0.91
N ARG A 51 9.08 -6.60 -1.36
CA ARG A 51 9.90 -7.66 -0.78
C ARG A 51 11.41 -7.55 -1.10
N HIS A 52 11.77 -6.99 -2.27
CA HIS A 52 13.12 -7.13 -2.84
C HIS A 52 13.66 -5.93 -3.63
N SER A 53 13.03 -4.75 -3.58
CA SER A 53 13.60 -3.57 -4.22
C SER A 53 14.34 -2.72 -3.22
N ASP A 54 15.53 -2.22 -3.59
CA ASP A 54 16.12 -1.03 -2.98
C ASP A 54 15.06 0.07 -3.03
N TYR A 55 14.38 0.27 -1.90
CA TYR A 55 13.39 1.32 -1.75
C TYR A 55 14.09 2.62 -2.16
N PRO A 56 13.65 3.31 -3.22
CA PRO A 56 14.31 4.53 -3.60
C PRO A 56 14.21 5.49 -2.42
N HIS A 57 15.36 5.93 -1.88
CA HIS A 57 15.44 6.89 -0.77
C HIS A 57 14.67 8.21 -1.04
N THR A 58 14.28 8.44 -2.29
CA THR A 58 13.37 9.51 -2.70
C THR A 58 11.95 8.98 -2.80
N MET A 59 11.06 9.47 -1.94
CA MET A 59 9.61 9.34 -2.13
C MET A 59 9.25 9.71 -3.57
N LEU A 60 8.46 8.87 -4.25
CA LEU A 60 7.89 9.28 -5.52
C LEU A 60 6.95 10.46 -5.27
N GLU A 61 6.94 11.40 -6.21
CA GLU A 61 6.02 12.55 -6.18
C GLU A 61 4.57 12.05 -6.10
N CYS A 62 3.70 12.80 -5.42
CA CYS A 62 2.25 12.61 -5.53
C CYS A 62 1.85 12.61 -7.01
N ILE A 63 0.92 11.72 -7.36
CA ILE A 63 0.43 11.57 -8.72
C ILE A 63 -0.83 12.40 -8.87
N MET A 64 -0.78 13.39 -9.75
CA MET A 64 -1.92 14.27 -10.01
C MET A 64 -2.63 13.81 -11.28
N VAL A 65 -3.90 13.42 -11.15
CA VAL A 65 -4.69 12.84 -12.24
C VAL A 65 -5.99 13.60 -12.39
N GLU A 66 -6.32 14.07 -13.60
CA GLU A 66 -7.68 14.60 -13.85
C GLU A 66 -8.67 13.43 -13.81
N PRO A 67 -9.88 13.60 -13.24
CA PRO A 67 -10.88 12.55 -13.16
C PRO A 67 -11.14 11.84 -14.51
N ALA A 68 -11.16 12.59 -15.62
CA ALA A 68 -11.36 12.05 -16.97
C ALA A 68 -10.26 11.08 -17.43
N TYR A 69 -9.07 11.13 -16.83
CA TYR A 69 -7.94 10.24 -17.15
C TYR A 69 -7.68 9.17 -16.08
N LEU A 70 -8.49 9.10 -15.02
CA LEU A 70 -8.28 8.13 -13.94
C LEU A 70 -8.29 6.69 -14.46
N ASN A 71 -9.31 6.29 -15.22
CA ASN A 71 -9.39 4.92 -15.76
C ASN A 71 -8.18 4.57 -16.62
N ARG A 72 -7.74 5.49 -17.48
CA ARG A 72 -6.54 5.30 -18.30
C ARG A 72 -5.27 5.17 -17.45
N PHE A 73 -5.15 5.94 -16.37
CA PHE A 73 -4.05 5.82 -15.43
C PHE A 73 -4.04 4.43 -14.78
N LEU A 74 -5.19 4.00 -14.26
CA LEU A 74 -5.36 2.69 -13.61
C LEU A 74 -5.04 1.55 -14.59
N GLU A 75 -5.51 1.62 -15.84
CA GLU A 75 -5.17 0.65 -16.88
C GLU A 75 -3.66 0.58 -17.14
N ILE A 76 -2.98 1.72 -17.26
CA ILE A 76 -1.53 1.73 -17.49
C ILE A 76 -0.78 1.10 -16.30
N ILE A 77 -1.19 1.44 -15.08
CA ILE A 77 -0.54 0.95 -13.86
C ILE A 77 -0.81 -0.55 -13.63
N ASN A 78 -2.04 -1.00 -13.83
CA ASN A 78 -2.43 -2.41 -13.66
C ASN A 78 -1.78 -3.35 -14.70
N ASN A 79 -1.25 -2.81 -15.79
CA ASN A 79 -0.48 -3.57 -16.78
C ASN A 79 1.01 -3.73 -16.41
N LEU A 80 1.43 -3.19 -15.26
CA LEU A 80 2.77 -3.39 -14.73
C LEU A 80 2.80 -4.67 -13.88
N ASP A 81 3.98 -5.28 -13.75
CA ASP A 81 4.18 -6.55 -13.03
C ASP A 81 4.19 -6.36 -11.49
N PHE A 82 3.11 -5.76 -10.97
CA PHE A 82 2.84 -5.59 -9.54
C PHE A 82 1.34 -5.38 -9.31
N THR A 83 0.91 -5.52 -8.06
CA THR A 83 -0.45 -5.20 -7.63
C THR A 83 -0.55 -3.72 -7.25
N PHE A 84 -1.52 -3.02 -7.81
CA PHE A 84 -1.86 -1.64 -7.44
C PHE A 84 -3.27 -1.58 -6.88
N ILE A 85 -3.44 -0.92 -5.75
CA ILE A 85 -4.74 -0.73 -5.11
C ILE A 85 -4.92 0.75 -4.82
N LEU A 86 -6.02 1.31 -5.32
CA LEU A 86 -6.43 2.67 -4.98
C LEU A 86 -7.28 2.64 -3.70
N CYS A 87 -6.76 3.29 -2.66
CA CYS A 87 -7.32 3.24 -1.31
C CYS A 87 -7.83 4.60 -0.87
N GLN A 88 -8.82 4.59 0.02
CA GLN A 88 -9.26 5.77 0.74
C GLN A 88 -8.05 6.42 1.45
N TYR A 89 -8.01 7.77 1.46
CA TYR A 89 -6.94 8.51 2.14
C TYR A 89 -6.88 8.31 3.66
N ARG A 90 -7.95 7.76 4.26
CA ARG A 90 -7.92 7.39 5.67
C ARG A 90 -7.57 5.91 5.75
N HIS A 91 -6.39 5.60 6.28
CA HIS A 91 -6.04 4.26 6.73
C HIS A 91 -6.22 4.16 8.25
N GLY A 92 -6.49 2.96 8.74
CA GLY A 92 -6.54 2.65 10.16
C GLY A 92 -5.21 2.07 10.63
N HIS A 93 -4.82 2.37 11.86
CA HIS A 93 -3.71 1.70 12.55
C HIS A 93 -4.31 0.87 13.67
N PHE A 94 -3.94 -0.41 13.72
CA PHE A 94 -4.43 -1.36 14.71
C PHE A 94 -3.25 -1.94 15.47
N GLN A 95 -3.41 -2.10 16.77
CA GLN A 95 -2.44 -2.80 17.60
C GLN A 95 -2.99 -4.16 17.99
N THR A 96 -2.16 -5.20 17.94
CA THR A 96 -2.49 -6.52 18.49
C THR A 96 -1.31 -7.09 19.28
N ILE A 97 -1.62 -7.85 20.33
CA ILE A 97 -0.61 -8.50 21.17
C ILE A 97 -0.69 -9.99 20.94
N MET A 98 0.44 -10.57 20.54
CA MET A 98 0.55 -11.98 20.17
C MET A 98 1.81 -12.55 20.81
N ASN A 99 1.67 -13.54 21.70
CA ASN A 99 2.76 -14.11 22.50
C ASN A 99 3.58 -13.07 23.30
N GLY A 100 2.93 -12.00 23.77
CA GLY A 100 3.57 -10.92 24.53
C GLY A 100 4.38 -9.93 23.69
N ILE A 101 4.31 -10.03 22.35
CA ILE A 101 4.88 -9.06 21.41
C ILE A 101 3.74 -8.22 20.86
N GLU A 102 3.91 -6.90 20.88
CA GLU A 102 2.99 -5.94 20.28
C GLU A 102 3.30 -5.79 18.78
N TYR A 103 2.27 -5.77 17.96
CA TYR A 103 2.36 -5.60 16.51
C TYR A 103 1.46 -4.45 16.08
N SER A 104 1.97 -3.60 15.19
CA SER A 104 1.17 -2.57 14.53
C SER A 104 0.72 -3.06 13.16
N VAL A 105 -0.50 -2.73 12.76
CA VAL A 105 -1.03 -3.11 11.46
C VAL A 105 -1.69 -1.91 10.80
N THR A 106 -1.18 -1.55 9.64
CA THR A 106 -1.82 -0.57 8.77
C THR A 106 -2.93 -1.26 7.97
N SER A 107 -4.12 -0.67 8.01
CA SER A 107 -5.31 -1.13 7.31
C SER A 107 -5.70 -0.15 6.22
N TYR A 108 -5.62 -0.61 4.97
CA TYR A 108 -6.06 0.12 3.80
C TYR A 108 -7.43 -0.38 3.35
N ARG A 109 -8.35 0.55 3.06
CA ARG A 109 -9.63 0.23 2.43
C ARG A 109 -9.61 0.71 0.98
N SER A 110 -9.73 -0.23 0.05
CA SER A 110 -9.88 0.07 -1.38
C SER A 110 -11.23 0.76 -1.67
N LEU A 111 -11.37 1.34 -2.86
CA LEU A 111 -12.66 1.92 -3.30
C LEU A 111 -13.76 0.88 -3.53
N GLU A 112 -13.39 -0.40 -3.66
CA GLU A 112 -14.30 -1.53 -3.83
C GLU A 112 -14.71 -2.16 -2.48
N ASP A 113 -14.44 -1.47 -1.37
CA ASP A 113 -14.69 -1.93 0.01
C ASP A 113 -14.00 -3.26 0.37
N VAL A 114 -12.87 -3.54 -0.28
CA VAL A 114 -11.92 -4.58 0.15
C VAL A 114 -10.93 -3.98 1.14
N VAL A 115 -10.76 -4.64 2.28
CA VAL A 115 -9.77 -4.31 3.31
C VAL A 115 -8.48 -5.04 3.01
N TYR A 116 -7.36 -4.33 3.11
CA TYR A 116 -6.00 -4.87 3.04
C TYR A 116 -5.29 -4.53 4.36
N LEU A 117 -4.84 -5.56 5.07
CA LEU A 117 -4.05 -5.43 6.29
C LEU A 117 -2.58 -5.68 5.97
N LEU A 118 -1.70 -4.84 6.51
CA LEU A 118 -0.26 -4.96 6.39
C LEU A 118 0.39 -4.91 7.77
N LEU A 119 1.24 -5.89 8.05
CA LEU A 119 1.98 -5.96 9.30
C LEU A 119 3.15 -4.98 9.27
N GLU A 120 3.19 -4.14 10.28
CA GLU A 120 4.29 -3.24 10.60
C GLU A 120 4.76 -3.54 12.02
N ASP A 121 5.99 -3.21 12.33
CA ASP A 121 6.49 -3.30 13.70
C ASP A 121 7.10 -1.95 14.04
N GLU A 122 6.34 -1.20 14.83
CA GLU A 122 6.69 0.15 15.27
C GLU A 122 7.85 0.14 16.29
N ASP A 123 8.05 -0.99 16.98
CA ASP A 123 9.08 -1.17 18.01
C ASP A 123 10.31 -1.94 17.50
N ASP A 124 10.32 -2.31 16.21
CA ASP A 124 11.46 -2.96 15.56
C ASP A 124 12.58 -1.98 15.23
N ILE A 125 13.12 -1.34 16.26
CA ILE A 125 14.24 -0.40 16.18
C ILE A 125 15.45 -1.05 15.46
N GLU A 126 15.59 -2.37 15.56
CA GLU A 126 16.66 -3.16 14.91
C GLU A 126 16.28 -3.73 13.53
N GLY A 127 15.03 -3.57 13.11
CA GLY A 127 14.50 -4.05 11.84
C GLY A 127 14.48 -5.58 11.69
N LYS A 128 14.53 -6.36 12.77
CA LYS A 128 14.54 -7.84 12.78
C LYS A 128 13.20 -8.45 12.34
N PHE A 129 12.07 -7.98 12.87
CA PHE A 129 10.75 -8.45 12.48
C PHE A 129 10.40 -7.98 11.06
N ALA A 130 10.68 -6.73 10.73
CA ALA A 130 10.55 -6.19 9.38
C ALA A 130 11.39 -6.99 8.37
N LYS A 131 12.62 -7.39 8.72
CA LYS A 131 13.44 -8.29 7.89
C LYS A 131 12.80 -9.67 7.75
N LYS A 132 12.24 -10.24 8.82
CA LYS A 132 11.55 -11.54 8.77
C LYS A 132 10.28 -11.48 7.91
N LEU A 133 9.47 -10.42 8.02
CA LEU A 133 8.30 -10.23 7.15
C LEU A 133 8.71 -10.18 5.68
N ARG A 134 9.81 -9.50 5.34
CA ARG A 134 10.36 -9.46 3.97
C ARG A 134 10.80 -10.85 3.47
N THR A 135 11.15 -11.80 4.34
CA THR A 135 11.47 -13.16 3.89
C THR A 135 10.23 -14.01 3.60
N LEU A 136 9.04 -13.62 4.08
CA LEU A 136 7.80 -14.35 3.82
C LEU A 136 7.33 -14.17 2.36
N PRO A 137 6.61 -15.15 1.79
CA PRO A 137 5.87 -14.95 0.55
C PRO A 137 4.97 -13.71 0.62
N LEU A 138 4.75 -13.07 -0.52
CA LEU A 138 4.08 -11.78 -0.60
C LEU A 138 2.64 -11.87 -0.05
N GLU A 139 1.94 -12.95 -0.37
CA GLU A 139 0.60 -13.31 0.12
C GLU A 139 0.51 -13.59 1.63
N LYS A 140 1.66 -13.74 2.31
CA LYS A 140 1.74 -13.85 3.77
C LYS A 140 1.99 -12.50 4.43
N GLN A 141 2.46 -11.50 3.69
CA GLN A 141 2.73 -10.16 4.23
C GLN A 141 1.48 -9.28 4.28
N PHE A 142 0.41 -9.68 3.60
CA PHE A 142 -0.89 -9.02 3.68
C PHE A 142 -2.04 -10.01 3.89
N ALA A 143 -3.14 -9.50 4.43
CA ALA A 143 -4.45 -10.13 4.34
C ALA A 143 -5.40 -9.24 3.55
N SER A 144 -6.24 -9.84 2.71
CA SER A 144 -7.33 -9.13 2.05
C SER A 144 -8.68 -9.76 2.37
N ALA A 145 -9.68 -8.93 2.67
CA ALA A 145 -11.02 -9.39 3.00
C ALA A 145 -12.09 -8.41 2.51
N PRO A 146 -12.94 -8.82 1.54
CA PRO A 146 -14.07 -8.02 1.10
C PRO A 146 -15.17 -8.00 2.16
N GLY A 147 -15.85 -6.86 2.30
CA GLY A 147 -17.10 -6.79 3.05
C GLY A 147 -16.98 -6.73 4.58
N ILE A 148 -15.78 -6.50 5.12
CA ILE A 148 -15.60 -6.23 6.55
C ILE A 148 -16.21 -4.87 6.91
N LYS A 149 -17.11 -4.87 7.90
CA LYS A 149 -17.90 -3.68 8.28
C LYS A 149 -17.63 -3.20 9.70
N THR A 150 -17.14 -4.05 10.59
CA THR A 150 -17.01 -3.77 12.03
C THR A 150 -15.59 -3.99 12.53
N SER A 151 -15.18 -3.23 13.57
CA SER A 151 -13.86 -3.36 14.21
C SER A 151 -13.58 -4.75 14.79
N GLU A 152 -14.62 -5.48 15.22
CA GLU A 152 -14.48 -6.85 15.73
C GLU A 152 -14.09 -7.83 14.63
N GLU A 153 -14.71 -7.73 13.45
CA GLU A 153 -14.34 -8.52 12.27
C GLU A 153 -12.91 -8.21 11.81
N TYR A 154 -12.50 -6.93 11.86
CA TYR A 154 -11.11 -6.52 11.61
C TYR A 154 -10.14 -7.20 12.58
N GLN A 155 -10.43 -7.15 13.88
CA GLN A 155 -9.58 -7.77 14.91
C GLN A 155 -9.50 -9.29 14.76
N HIS A 156 -10.62 -9.94 14.45
CA HIS A 156 -10.64 -11.38 14.24
C HIS A 156 -9.81 -11.82 13.03
N LEU A 157 -9.92 -11.09 11.91
CA LEU A 157 -9.07 -11.30 10.74
C LEU A 157 -7.59 -11.11 11.10
N LEU A 158 -7.28 -10.01 11.79
CA LEU A 158 -5.94 -9.67 12.22
C LEU A 158 -5.32 -10.79 13.08
N ASP A 159 -6.02 -11.23 14.13
CA ASP A 159 -5.52 -12.26 15.05
C ASP A 159 -5.30 -13.60 14.34
N THR A 160 -6.17 -13.96 13.40
CA THR A 160 -6.06 -15.21 12.63
C THR A 160 -4.87 -15.14 11.67
N TRP A 161 -4.77 -14.04 10.93
CA TRP A 161 -3.72 -13.84 9.94
C TRP A 161 -2.33 -13.73 10.59
N VAL A 162 -2.19 -12.98 11.69
CA VAL A 162 -0.92 -12.86 12.43
C VAL A 162 -0.47 -14.21 12.97
N LYS A 163 -1.39 -15.04 13.50
CA LYS A 163 -1.08 -16.42 13.89
C LYS A 163 -0.51 -17.23 12.73
N ASP A 164 -1.14 -17.15 11.56
CA ASP A 164 -0.67 -17.86 10.36
C ASP A 164 0.71 -17.39 9.91
N VAL A 165 0.98 -16.09 9.98
CA VAL A 165 2.28 -15.49 9.66
C VAL A 165 3.37 -15.97 10.61
N LEU A 166 3.09 -15.97 11.91
CA LEU A 166 4.06 -16.36 12.94
C LEU A 166 4.34 -17.85 12.98
N THR A 167 3.34 -18.69 12.65
CA THR A 167 3.48 -20.14 12.58
C THR A 167 4.06 -20.62 11.24
N TYR A 168 4.21 -19.74 10.26
CA TYR A 168 4.84 -20.08 8.99
C TYR A 168 6.26 -20.61 9.25
N PRO A 169 6.55 -21.88 8.89
CA PRO A 169 7.82 -22.49 9.22
C PRO A 169 8.94 -21.69 8.57
N ALA A 170 10.00 -21.41 9.33
CA ALA A 170 11.27 -20.90 8.82
C ALA A 170 11.98 -22.00 8.03
N LYS A 171 11.34 -22.51 6.98
CA LYS A 171 12.00 -23.37 5.99
C LYS A 171 12.62 -22.44 4.96
N ASN A 172 13.95 -22.42 4.95
CA ASN A 172 14.86 -21.68 4.08
C ASN A 172 15.40 -20.36 4.67
N ALA A 173 15.83 -20.38 5.93
CA ALA A 173 16.89 -19.49 6.41
C ALA A 173 18.23 -20.23 6.33
#